data_AF-A0AAW0MV82-F1
#
_entry.id   AF-A0AAW0MV82-F1
#
_cell.length_a   1.000
_cell.length_b   1.000
_cell.length_c   1.000
_cell.angle_alpha   90.00
_cell.angle_beta   90.00
_cell.angle_gamma   90.00
#
_symmetry.space_group_name_H-M   'P 1'
#
loop_
_entity.id
_entity.type
_entity.pdbx_description
1 polymer ?
#
loop_
_entity_poly.entity_id
_entity_poly.type
_entity_poly.pdbx_seq_one_letter_code
_entity_poly.pdbx_strand_id
1 'polypeptide(L)'
;MRGDKGDEDKREEMRGGVLSTRGELFKSGGPVSWESVITAWHDEVENFEYPATSINGKPIGHYTQVIWNSSNRVGCAMALCPGDIYFYGCRYYRAGNFRGWKPYTKGESCGMCPDNCVNKLCTNPCPYKNDFLACFNKSRKQCVIPAVAEHCEALCKCYHKIVPVSKR
;
A
#
# COMPACT_ATOMS: atom_id res chain seq x y z
N MET A 1 11.64 -3.21 -55.36
CA MET A 1 10.56 -2.72 -54.48
C MET A 1 10.71 -3.45 -53.17
N ARG A 2 10.86 -2.68 -52.07
CA ARG A 2 11.38 -3.12 -50.78
C ARG A 2 10.34 -3.96 -50.02
N GLY A 3 10.85 -4.92 -49.27
CA GLY A 3 10.10 -6.02 -48.65
C GLY A 3 9.32 -5.66 -47.40
N ASP A 4 8.34 -6.52 -47.12
CA ASP A 4 7.54 -6.60 -45.90
C ASP A 4 8.41 -7.00 -44.70
N LYS A 5 8.52 -6.08 -43.74
CA LYS A 5 8.96 -6.34 -42.36
C LYS A 5 8.22 -5.33 -41.47
N GLY A 6 7.27 -5.79 -40.68
CA GLY A 6 6.54 -4.90 -39.79
C GLY A 6 5.49 -5.56 -38.91
N ASP A 7 5.80 -6.71 -38.29
CA ASP A 7 4.88 -7.39 -37.35
C ASP A 7 5.50 -7.76 -35.99
N GLU A 8 6.71 -7.31 -35.66
CA GLU A 8 7.36 -7.60 -34.36
C GLU A 8 7.55 -6.39 -33.43
N ASP A 9 7.09 -5.19 -33.81
CA ASP A 9 7.45 -3.94 -33.12
C ASP A 9 6.24 -3.19 -32.50
N LYS A 10 5.37 -3.91 -31.76
CA LYS A 10 4.28 -3.29 -30.98
C LYS A 10 4.23 -3.71 -29.51
N ARG A 11 5.29 -4.35 -28.99
CA ARG A 11 5.33 -4.82 -27.59
C ARG A 11 6.07 -3.89 -26.63
N GLU A 12 6.56 -2.74 -27.10
CA GLU A 12 7.50 -1.91 -26.33
C GLU A 12 7.07 -0.45 -26.10
N GLU A 13 5.78 -0.12 -26.20
CA GLU A 13 5.26 1.23 -25.91
C GLU A 13 4.23 1.24 -24.77
N MET A 14 4.60 0.67 -23.61
CA MET A 14 3.88 0.86 -22.33
C MET A 14 4.85 1.23 -21.19
N ARG A 15 5.98 1.86 -21.53
CA ARG A 15 6.89 2.52 -20.57
C ARG A 15 6.76 4.04 -20.71
N GLY A 16 5.75 4.65 -20.09
CA GLY A 16 5.62 6.11 -20.20
C GLY A 16 4.37 6.72 -19.62
N GLY A 17 4.02 6.37 -18.39
CA GLY A 17 2.91 7.03 -17.70
C GLY A 17 2.92 6.72 -16.22
N VAL A 18 3.78 7.41 -15.46
CA VAL A 18 3.69 7.44 -13.99
C VAL A 18 2.43 8.23 -13.64
N LEU A 19 1.27 7.59 -13.66
CA LEU A 19 0.12 8.12 -12.96
C LEU A 19 0.38 7.90 -11.47
N SER A 20 0.99 8.89 -10.83
CA SER A 20 1.10 8.98 -9.39
C SER A 20 -0.30 9.18 -8.81
N THR A 21 -1.05 8.09 -8.65
CA THR A 21 -2.26 8.09 -7.86
C THR A 21 -2.07 7.12 -6.72
N ARG A 22 -2.45 7.55 -5.51
CA ARG A 22 -2.32 6.83 -4.24
C ARG A 22 -3.24 5.59 -4.15
N GLY A 23 -3.33 4.81 -5.22
CA GLY A 23 -4.24 3.68 -5.38
C GLY A 23 -3.67 2.66 -6.35
N GLU A 24 -4.10 1.42 -6.15
CA GLU A 24 -3.72 0.27 -6.94
C GLU A 24 -4.51 0.29 -8.25
N LEU A 25 -3.83 0.25 -9.40
CA LEU A 25 -4.47 0.25 -10.72
C LEU A 25 -4.04 -0.98 -11.52
N PHE A 26 -4.96 -1.52 -12.31
CA PHE A 26 -4.72 -2.65 -13.20
C PHE A 26 -5.51 -2.45 -14.50
N LYS A 27 -4.87 -2.77 -15.63
CA LYS A 27 -5.44 -2.63 -16.99
C LYS A 27 -5.48 -3.99 -17.68
N SER A 28 -6.59 -4.33 -18.32
CA SER A 28 -6.71 -5.51 -19.19
C SER A 28 -7.46 -5.19 -20.49
N GLY A 29 -7.24 -6.02 -21.52
CA GLY A 29 -7.97 -5.95 -22.80
C GLY A 29 -9.26 -6.77 -22.82
N GLY A 30 -9.73 -7.20 -21.66
CA GLY A 30 -10.93 -8.00 -21.48
C GLY A 30 -11.27 -8.10 -19.99
N PRO A 31 -12.50 -8.51 -19.64
CA PRO A 31 -12.90 -8.64 -18.25
C PRO A 31 -12.10 -9.78 -17.58
N VAL A 32 -11.49 -9.48 -16.44
CA VAL A 32 -10.82 -10.43 -15.54
C VAL A 32 -11.49 -10.42 -14.16
N SER A 33 -11.28 -11.47 -13.37
CA SER A 33 -11.78 -11.54 -12.00
C SER A 33 -10.99 -10.61 -11.07
N TRP A 34 -11.61 -10.15 -9.99
CA TRP A 34 -10.91 -9.42 -8.93
C TRP A 34 -9.79 -10.25 -8.29
N GLU A 35 -9.94 -11.57 -8.24
CA GLU A 35 -8.88 -12.47 -7.79
C GLU A 35 -7.64 -12.33 -8.68
N SER A 36 -7.77 -12.41 -10.00
CA SER A 36 -6.64 -12.22 -10.91
C SER A 36 -5.98 -10.85 -10.78
N VAL A 37 -6.76 -9.79 -10.55
CA VAL A 37 -6.24 -8.43 -10.32
C VAL A 37 -5.41 -8.36 -9.04
N ILE A 38 -5.94 -8.89 -7.93
CA ILE A 38 -5.26 -8.88 -6.63
C ILE A 38 -4.02 -9.78 -6.66
N THR A 39 -4.09 -10.94 -7.32
CA THR A 39 -2.94 -11.82 -7.55
C THR A 39 -1.85 -11.10 -8.33
N ALA A 40 -2.18 -10.39 -9.41
CA ALA A 40 -1.19 -9.63 -10.18
C ALA A 40 -0.50 -8.53 -9.35
N TRP A 41 -1.21 -7.88 -8.43
CA TRP A 41 -0.60 -6.94 -7.47
C TRP A 41 0.27 -7.66 -6.44
N HIS A 42 -0.16 -8.83 -5.96
CA HIS A 42 0.57 -9.64 -5.00
C HIS A 42 1.86 -10.24 -5.58
N ASP A 43 1.85 -10.65 -6.85
CA ASP A 43 2.97 -11.33 -7.52
C ASP A 43 4.25 -10.46 -7.60
N GLU A 44 4.16 -9.15 -7.34
CA GLU A 44 5.35 -8.33 -7.13
C GLU A 44 6.19 -8.76 -5.92
N VAL A 45 5.67 -9.65 -5.06
CA VAL A 45 6.43 -10.34 -4.00
C VAL A 45 7.71 -11.01 -4.54
N GLU A 46 7.70 -11.48 -5.79
CA GLU A 46 8.88 -12.08 -6.44
C GLU A 46 10.04 -11.09 -6.58
N ASN A 47 9.74 -9.78 -6.55
CA ASN A 47 10.72 -8.71 -6.66
C ASN A 47 11.04 -8.08 -5.30
N PHE A 48 10.36 -8.50 -4.22
CA PHE A 48 10.40 -7.85 -2.92
C PHE A 48 11.38 -8.53 -1.96
N GLU A 49 12.18 -7.70 -1.29
CA GLU A 49 12.91 -8.05 -0.08
C GLU A 49 12.50 -7.14 1.07
N TYR A 50 12.25 -7.75 2.23
CA TYR A 50 11.93 -7.02 3.45
C TYR A 50 13.13 -6.14 3.87
N PRO A 51 12.92 -4.87 4.26
CA PRO A 51 11.64 -4.27 4.64
C PRO A 51 10.81 -3.68 3.51
N ALA A 52 11.39 -3.16 2.43
CA ALA A 52 10.66 -2.53 1.32
C ALA A 52 11.61 -2.28 0.14
N THR A 53 12.41 -3.28 -0.21
CA THR A 53 13.46 -3.18 -1.22
C THR A 53 13.09 -4.00 -2.44
N SER A 54 13.36 -3.46 -3.64
CA SER A 54 13.27 -4.24 -4.87
C SER A 54 14.63 -4.90 -5.15
N ILE A 55 14.65 -6.22 -5.32
CA ILE A 55 15.90 -6.98 -5.53
C ILE A 55 16.43 -6.90 -6.97
N ASN A 56 15.61 -6.45 -7.91
CA ASN A 56 15.90 -6.48 -9.34
C ASN A 56 15.47 -5.18 -10.06
N GLY A 57 15.15 -4.13 -9.29
CA GLY A 57 14.69 -2.85 -9.81
C GLY A 57 13.26 -2.84 -10.36
N LYS A 58 12.54 -3.97 -10.33
CA LYS A 58 11.13 -4.03 -10.74
C LYS A 58 10.20 -3.45 -9.67
N PRO A 59 8.97 -3.06 -10.04
CA PRO A 59 7.97 -2.58 -9.10
C PRO A 59 7.67 -3.58 -7.99
N ILE A 60 7.46 -3.04 -6.78
CA ILE A 60 7.02 -3.76 -5.57
C ILE A 60 5.86 -3.03 -4.86
N GLY A 61 5.43 -1.90 -5.42
CA GLY A 61 4.55 -0.96 -4.74
C GLY A 61 3.14 -1.53 -4.52
N HIS A 62 2.66 -2.32 -5.46
CA HIS A 62 1.34 -2.92 -5.36
C HIS A 62 1.32 -3.97 -4.25
N TYR A 63 2.31 -4.87 -4.24
CA TYR A 63 2.47 -5.86 -3.18
C TYR A 63 2.63 -5.22 -1.80
N THR A 64 3.47 -4.18 -1.67
CA THR A 64 3.67 -3.52 -0.37
C THR A 64 2.41 -2.79 0.13
N GLN A 65 1.54 -2.32 -0.76
CA GLN A 65 0.25 -1.73 -0.36
C GLN A 65 -0.73 -2.80 0.11
N VAL A 66 -0.80 -3.95 -0.56
CA VAL A 66 -1.66 -5.09 -0.17
C VAL A 66 -1.35 -5.56 1.25
N ILE A 67 -0.06 -5.63 1.62
CA ILE A 67 0.38 -6.12 2.93
C ILE A 67 0.63 -5.02 3.98
N TRP A 68 0.21 -3.78 3.71
CA TRP A 68 0.49 -2.65 4.58
C TRP A 68 -0.34 -2.71 5.88
N ASN A 69 0.32 -2.84 7.03
CA ASN A 69 -0.30 -3.22 8.31
C ASN A 69 -1.40 -2.28 8.84
N SER A 70 -1.40 -1.03 8.39
CA SER A 70 -2.32 0.02 8.84
C SER A 70 -3.37 0.38 7.79
N SER A 71 -3.33 -0.28 6.64
CA SER A 71 -4.33 -0.20 5.58
C SER A 71 -5.46 -1.18 5.89
N ASN A 72 -6.38 -0.78 6.76
CA ASN A 72 -7.41 -1.65 7.32
C ASN A 72 -8.80 -1.54 6.65
N ARG A 73 -8.90 -0.74 5.57
CA ARG A 73 -10.10 -0.57 4.76
C ARG A 73 -9.68 -0.49 3.30
N VAL A 74 -10.51 -1.03 2.42
CA VAL A 74 -10.28 -0.98 0.97
C VAL A 74 -11.61 -0.76 0.27
N GLY A 75 -11.60 0.03 -0.79
CA GLY A 75 -12.72 0.18 -1.71
C GLY A 75 -12.22 0.01 -3.13
N CYS A 76 -12.92 -0.78 -3.94
CA CYS A 76 -12.50 -1.16 -5.28
C CYS A 76 -13.60 -0.87 -6.31
N ALA A 77 -13.22 -0.56 -7.54
CA ALA A 77 -14.12 -0.30 -8.65
C ALA A 77 -13.48 -0.74 -9.97
N MET A 78 -14.33 -1.07 -10.94
CA MET A 78 -13.91 -1.37 -12.31
C MET A 78 -14.66 -0.44 -13.27
N ALA A 79 -13.98 -0.01 -14.32
CA ALA A 79 -14.55 0.78 -15.41
C ALA A 79 -14.16 0.18 -16.77
N LEU A 80 -15.14 0.09 -17.67
CA LEU A 80 -14.90 -0.15 -19.09
C LEU A 80 -14.69 1.20 -19.79
N CYS A 81 -13.55 1.35 -20.44
CA CYS A 81 -13.14 2.52 -21.20
C CYS A 81 -13.23 2.25 -22.72
N PRO A 82 -13.28 3.31 -23.56
CA PRO A 82 -13.28 3.15 -25.02
C PRO A 82 -12.15 2.26 -25.54
N GLY A 83 -12.44 1.47 -26.57
CA GLY A 83 -11.49 0.50 -27.14
C GLY A 83 -11.39 -0.82 -26.34
N ASP A 84 -12.46 -1.20 -25.63
CA ASP A 84 -12.56 -2.43 -24.84
C ASP A 84 -11.45 -2.57 -23.77
N ILE A 85 -11.06 -1.45 -23.19
CA ILE A 85 -10.05 -1.39 -22.13
C ILE A 85 -10.74 -1.43 -20.77
N TYR A 86 -10.38 -2.40 -19.94
CA TYR A 86 -10.90 -2.52 -18.59
C TYR A 86 -9.87 -1.97 -17.59
N PHE A 87 -10.29 -1.03 -16.77
CA PHE A 87 -9.50 -0.52 -15.64
C PHE A 87 -10.10 -0.99 -14.32
N TYR A 88 -9.26 -1.56 -13.49
CA TYR A 88 -9.58 -1.95 -12.12
C TYR A 88 -8.77 -1.06 -11.19
N GLY A 89 -9.42 -0.58 -10.14
CA GLY A 89 -8.78 0.28 -9.15
C GLY A 89 -9.20 -0.07 -7.74
N CYS A 90 -8.25 -0.11 -6.81
CA CYS A 90 -8.52 -0.17 -5.38
C CYS A 90 -7.86 1.01 -4.65
N ARG A 91 -8.56 1.56 -3.67
CA ARG A 91 -8.03 2.56 -2.74
C ARG A 91 -8.02 2.00 -1.33
N TYR A 92 -6.87 2.13 -0.69
CA TYR A 92 -6.65 1.67 0.67
C TYR A 92 -6.74 2.84 1.64
N TYR A 93 -7.41 2.60 2.75
CA TYR A 93 -7.41 3.50 3.90
C TYR A 93 -6.93 2.74 5.14
N ARG A 94 -5.90 3.21 5.84
CA ARG A 94 -5.06 4.37 5.48
C ARG A 94 -4.14 4.05 4.30
N ALA A 95 -3.53 5.09 3.71
CA ALA A 95 -2.57 4.89 2.63
C ALA A 95 -1.32 4.15 3.15
N GLY A 96 -0.69 3.36 2.28
CA GLY A 96 0.58 2.71 2.54
C GLY A 96 1.76 3.35 1.81
N ASN A 97 2.81 2.56 1.61
CA ASN A 97 3.97 2.89 0.77
C ASN A 97 4.68 4.20 1.16
N PHE A 98 4.75 4.50 2.45
CA PHE A 98 5.54 5.62 2.94
C PHE A 98 7.03 5.35 2.74
N ARG A 99 7.73 6.24 2.03
CA ARG A 99 9.16 6.11 1.75
C ARG A 99 9.95 5.97 3.06
N GLY A 100 10.81 4.95 3.13
CA GLY A 100 11.62 4.65 4.31
C GLY A 100 10.89 3.91 5.43
N TRP A 101 9.64 3.50 5.21
CA TRP A 101 8.85 2.71 6.16
C TRP A 101 8.64 1.29 5.65
N LYS A 102 8.66 0.35 6.59
CA LYS A 102 8.30 -1.05 6.36
C LYS A 102 6.77 -1.21 6.30
N PRO A 103 6.25 -2.13 5.48
CA PRO A 103 4.82 -2.36 5.36
C PRO A 103 4.23 -3.00 6.62
N TYR A 104 5.03 -3.77 7.36
CA TYR A 104 4.65 -4.35 8.64
C TYR A 104 5.87 -4.53 9.55
N THR A 105 5.64 -4.80 10.84
CA THR A 105 6.71 -5.18 11.78
C THR A 105 6.88 -6.69 11.76
N LYS A 106 8.06 -7.18 11.38
CA LYS A 106 8.41 -8.61 11.47
C LYS A 106 8.41 -9.06 12.94
N GLY A 107 7.80 -10.22 13.19
CA GLY A 107 7.66 -10.82 14.52
C GLY A 107 6.60 -11.92 14.50
N GLU A 108 6.24 -12.43 15.68
CA GLU A 108 5.13 -13.37 15.81
C GLU A 108 3.81 -12.71 15.37
N SER A 109 2.95 -13.50 14.71
CA SER A 109 1.61 -13.05 14.35
C SER A 109 0.88 -12.52 15.58
N CYS A 110 0.29 -11.34 15.45
CA CYS A 110 -0.41 -10.66 16.55
C CYS A 110 0.42 -10.29 17.78
N GLY A 111 1.76 -10.33 17.74
CA GLY A 111 2.61 -9.95 18.89
C GLY A 111 2.41 -8.50 19.38
N MET A 112 1.90 -7.61 18.51
CA MET A 112 1.55 -6.22 18.87
C MET A 112 0.09 -6.04 19.30
N CYS A 113 -0.73 -7.09 19.24
CA CYS A 113 -2.18 -7.04 19.46
C CYS A 113 -2.73 -8.36 20.06
N PRO A 114 -2.16 -8.89 21.18
CA PRO A 114 -2.51 -10.21 21.69
C PRO A 114 -4.01 -10.37 21.98
N ASP A 115 -4.64 -9.34 22.56
CA ASP A 115 -6.07 -9.37 22.91
C ASP A 115 -7.01 -8.98 21.75
N ASN A 116 -6.45 -8.67 20.58
CA ASN A 116 -7.19 -8.18 19.42
C ASN A 116 -6.71 -8.89 18.16
N CYS A 117 -6.70 -10.21 18.20
CA CYS A 117 -6.20 -11.08 17.14
C CYS A 117 -7.30 -12.01 16.64
N VAL A 118 -7.58 -11.98 15.33
CA VAL A 118 -8.46 -12.93 14.67
C VAL A 118 -7.73 -13.46 13.44
N ASN A 119 -7.59 -14.78 13.32
CA ASN A 119 -6.93 -15.43 12.18
C ASN A 119 -5.57 -14.81 11.83
N LYS A 120 -4.72 -14.57 12.84
CA LYS A 120 -3.38 -13.95 12.72
C LYS A 120 -3.37 -12.48 12.28
N LEU A 121 -4.52 -11.79 12.26
CA LEU A 121 -4.65 -10.38 11.93
C LEU A 121 -5.11 -9.55 13.14
N CYS A 122 -4.53 -8.36 13.28
CA CYS A 122 -4.93 -7.42 14.33
C CYS A 122 -6.27 -6.74 14.02
N THR A 123 -7.14 -6.59 15.02
CA THR A 123 -8.48 -5.98 14.89
C THR A 123 -8.62 -4.65 15.64
N ASN A 124 -7.51 -4.08 16.12
CA ASN A 124 -7.44 -2.87 16.94
C ASN A 124 -6.72 -1.69 16.23
N PRO A 125 -7.23 -1.20 15.08
CA PRO A 125 -6.64 -0.04 14.42
C PRO A 125 -6.77 1.22 15.29
N CYS A 126 -5.76 2.08 15.22
CA CYS A 126 -5.82 3.42 15.81
C CYS A 126 -6.70 4.33 14.94
N PRO A 127 -7.76 4.96 15.50
CA PRO A 127 -8.59 5.89 14.73
C PRO A 127 -7.86 7.21 14.44
N TYR A 128 -6.94 7.60 15.32
CA TYR A 128 -6.16 8.83 15.23
C TYR A 128 -4.96 8.69 14.31
N LYS A 129 -4.32 9.82 14.00
CA LYS A 129 -3.10 9.88 13.18
C LYS A 129 -2.06 10.77 13.81
N ASN A 130 -0.80 10.58 13.40
CA ASN A 130 0.26 11.53 13.69
C ASN A 130 0.42 12.44 12.46
N ASP A 131 0.44 13.75 12.63
CA ASP A 131 0.69 14.68 11.54
C ASP A 131 2.16 14.62 11.08
N PHE A 132 3.08 14.22 11.98
CA PHE A 132 4.52 14.16 11.70
C PHE A 132 5.11 12.77 11.98
N LEU A 133 6.02 12.34 11.10
CA LEU A 133 6.80 11.10 11.30
C LEU A 133 7.66 11.14 12.57
N ALA A 134 8.09 12.33 12.99
CA ALA A 134 8.84 12.52 14.23
C ALA A 134 8.06 12.07 15.49
N CYS A 135 6.74 11.93 15.42
CA CYS A 135 5.93 11.42 16.53
C CYS A 135 6.30 9.98 16.92
N PHE A 136 6.80 9.17 15.98
CA PHE A 136 7.24 7.80 16.26
C PHE A 136 8.54 7.73 17.08
N ASN A 137 9.30 8.83 17.12
CA ASN A 137 10.53 8.95 17.92
C ASN A 137 10.28 9.65 19.27
N LYS A 138 9.03 9.99 19.60
CA LYS A 138 8.67 10.67 20.85
C LYS A 138 8.18 9.66 21.89
N SER A 139 8.41 9.99 23.16
CA SER A 139 7.81 9.30 24.29
C SER A 139 6.41 9.82 24.56
N ARG A 140 5.51 8.94 25.02
CA ARG A 140 4.18 9.35 25.52
C ARG A 140 4.25 10.37 26.67
N LYS A 141 5.35 10.40 27.44
CA LYS A 141 5.57 11.42 28.47
C LYS A 141 5.54 12.85 27.89
N GLN A 142 5.87 13.00 26.61
CA GLN A 142 5.87 14.29 25.92
C GLN A 142 4.46 14.75 25.51
N CYS A 143 3.43 13.93 25.67
CA CYS A 143 2.04 14.32 25.40
C CYS A 143 1.50 15.39 26.35
N VAL A 144 2.26 15.76 27.40
CA VAL A 144 1.97 16.94 28.22
C VAL A 144 2.30 18.26 27.50
N ILE A 145 3.16 18.20 26.47
CA ILE A 145 3.50 19.36 25.64
C ILE A 145 2.33 19.58 24.66
N PRO A 146 1.66 20.74 24.65
CA PRO A 146 0.47 20.96 23.83
C PRO A 146 0.67 20.64 22.35
N ALA A 147 1.79 21.09 21.76
CA ALA A 147 2.11 20.81 20.36
C ALA A 147 2.27 19.31 20.06
N VAL A 148 2.76 18.51 21.02
CA VAL A 148 2.84 17.05 20.85
C VAL A 148 1.47 16.41 20.98
N ALA A 149 0.66 16.85 21.96
CA ALA A 149 -0.71 16.34 22.12
C ALA A 149 -1.57 16.59 20.88
N GLU A 150 -1.43 17.76 20.27
CA GLU A 150 -2.18 18.17 19.07
C GLU A 150 -1.71 17.44 17.82
N HIS A 151 -0.40 17.42 17.54
CA HIS A 151 0.11 16.90 16.27
C HIS A 151 0.50 15.40 16.31
N CYS A 152 0.63 14.81 17.48
CA CYS A 152 0.93 13.40 17.67
C CYS A 152 -0.24 12.68 18.37
N GLU A 153 -1.46 12.94 17.91
CA GLU A 153 -2.68 12.43 18.53
C GLU A 153 -2.67 10.90 18.65
N ALA A 154 -2.21 10.18 17.62
CA ALA A 154 -2.09 8.73 17.69
C ALA A 154 -1.08 8.27 18.75
N LEU A 155 0.07 8.93 18.88
CA LEU A 155 1.03 8.64 19.98
C LEU A 155 0.34 8.77 21.35
N CYS A 156 -0.45 9.83 21.54
CA CYS A 156 -1.00 10.21 22.83
C CYS A 156 -2.31 9.49 23.20
N LYS A 157 -3.09 9.07 22.22
CA LYS A 157 -4.43 8.48 22.43
C LYS A 157 -4.53 7.00 22.08
N CYS A 158 -3.60 6.43 21.32
CA CYS A 158 -3.66 5.02 20.91
C CYS A 158 -2.73 4.13 21.74
N TYR A 159 -3.31 3.50 22.76
CA TYR A 159 -2.69 2.47 23.60
C TYR A 159 -3.02 1.09 23.02
N HIS A 160 -2.02 0.21 22.88
CA HIS A 160 -2.18 -1.16 22.36
C HIS A 160 -3.04 -1.20 21.09
N LYS A 161 -2.78 -0.30 20.14
CA LYS A 161 -3.48 -0.20 18.85
C LYS A 161 -2.46 -0.09 17.73
N ILE A 162 -2.83 -0.52 16.53
CA ILE A 162 -1.99 -0.37 15.34
C ILE A 162 -2.01 1.09 14.90
N VAL A 163 -0.90 1.78 15.14
CA VAL A 163 -0.74 3.20 14.78
C VAL A 163 -0.32 3.33 13.32
N PRO A 164 -1.08 4.06 12.49
CA PRO A 164 -0.74 4.25 11.08
C PRO A 164 0.41 5.21 10.90
N VAL A 165 1.20 4.97 9.86
CA VAL A 165 2.12 5.98 9.33
C VAL A 165 1.32 7.03 8.59
N SER A 166 1.59 8.30 8.88
CA SER A 166 0.99 9.43 8.15
C SER A 166 1.89 10.64 8.21
N LYS A 167 1.72 11.51 7.22
CA LYS A 167 2.36 12.82 7.13
C LYS A 167 1.32 13.83 6.64
N ARG A 168 1.21 14.97 7.32
CA ARG A 168 0.42 16.12 6.87
C ARG A 168 1.09 16.78 5.66
#